data_AF-A0A922M8V8-F1
#
_entry.id   AF-A0A922M8V8-F1
#
_cell.length_a   1.000
_cell.length_b   1.000
_cell.length_c   1.000
_cell.angle_alpha   90.00
_cell.angle_beta   90.00
_cell.angle_gamma   90.00
#
_symmetry.space_group_name_H-M   'P 1'
#
loop_
_entity.id
_entity.type
_entity.pdbx_description
1 polymer ?
#
loop_
_entity_poly.entity_id
_entity_poly.type
_entity_poly.pdbx_seq_one_letter_code
_entity_poly.pdbx_strand_id
1 'polypeptide(L)'
;MTLAIVLRRYNVPVSVTYNVTRWGAYARRVAAGLALSALGDALLVWPQHFVAGMLAFAAAHVFYLAAFRGGRRALWLGAALYWRRGRLPARAGAAGRLRALVPLYALLLASMAWRGAARGGAAAAGALLFLLSDAILGYHLFGAAVAHAQVAVMSTYYLGQLGIALSALQERPGP
;
A
#
# COMPACT_ATOMS: atom_id res chain seq x y z
N MET A 1 -34.76 -13.24 -2.65
CA MET A 1 -35.83 -13.96 -1.91
C MET A 1 -35.38 -15.32 -1.32
N THR A 2 -34.26 -15.89 -1.77
CA THR A 2 -33.82 -17.24 -1.38
C THR A 2 -33.01 -17.33 -0.07
N LEU A 3 -32.27 -16.28 0.31
CA LEU A 3 -31.39 -16.32 1.50
C LEU A 3 -32.15 -16.28 2.83
N ALA A 4 -33.28 -15.56 2.87
CA ALA A 4 -34.10 -15.40 4.07
C ALA A 4 -34.80 -16.70 4.51
N ILE A 5 -35.16 -17.57 3.55
CA ILE A 5 -35.80 -18.87 3.83
C ILE A 5 -34.80 -19.84 4.46
N VAL A 6 -33.53 -19.81 4.03
CA VAL A 6 -32.46 -20.67 4.57
C VAL A 6 -32.15 -20.31 6.02
N LEU A 7 -32.05 -19.01 6.34
CA LEU A 7 -31.73 -18.54 7.69
C LEU A 7 -32.81 -18.89 8.72
N ARG A 8 -34.09 -18.89 8.30
CA ARG A 8 -35.23 -19.27 9.15
C ARG A 8 -35.23 -20.76 9.53
N ARG A 9 -34.60 -21.62 8.71
CA ARG A 9 -34.54 -23.08 8.96
C ARG A 9 -33.53 -23.48 10.03
N TYR A 10 -32.54 -22.63 10.33
CA TYR A 10 -31.45 -22.94 11.27
C TYR A 10 -31.56 -22.25 12.64
N ASN A 11 -32.69 -21.60 12.94
CA ASN A 11 -32.92 -20.86 14.20
C ASN A 11 -31.74 -19.96 14.61
N VAL A 12 -31.06 -19.37 13.62
CA VAL A 12 -29.96 -18.45 13.88
C VAL A 12 -30.60 -17.16 14.40
N PRO A 13 -30.26 -16.68 15.61
CA PRO A 13 -30.84 -15.48 16.16
C PRO A 13 -30.60 -14.30 15.21
N VAL A 14 -31.68 -13.79 14.61
CA VAL A 14 -31.68 -12.63 13.71
C VAL A 14 -31.64 -11.34 14.54
N SER A 15 -30.62 -11.22 15.38
CA SER A 15 -30.22 -9.98 16.04
C SER A 15 -28.82 -9.56 15.62
N VAL A 16 -28.37 -10.02 14.45
CA VAL A 16 -27.27 -9.37 13.73
C VAL A 16 -27.88 -8.23 12.91
N THR A 17 -28.20 -7.13 13.59
CA THR A 17 -28.35 -5.85 12.92
C THR A 17 -26.99 -5.53 12.33
N TYR A 18 -26.76 -5.89 11.07
CA TYR A 18 -25.59 -5.43 10.33
C TYR A 18 -25.73 -3.91 10.28
N ASN A 19 -25.02 -3.21 11.15
CA ASN A 19 -24.89 -1.76 11.07
C ASN A 19 -23.95 -1.49 9.88
N VAL A 20 -24.45 -1.66 8.65
CA VAL A 20 -23.68 -1.57 7.38
C VAL A 20 -23.14 -0.14 7.14
N THR A 21 -23.48 0.81 8.00
CA THR A 21 -23.44 2.23 7.68
C THR A 21 -22.29 3.01 8.29
N ARG A 22 -21.39 2.39 9.09
CA ARG A 22 -20.20 3.10 9.61
C ARG A 22 -18.92 2.30 9.40
N TRP A 23 -18.24 2.61 8.30
CA TRP A 23 -16.87 2.18 8.06
C TRP A 23 -15.98 2.67 9.21
N GLY A 24 -15.27 1.75 9.86
CA GLY A 24 -14.33 2.08 10.93
C GLY A 24 -13.25 3.07 10.47
N ALA A 25 -12.60 3.75 11.42
CA ALA A 25 -11.53 4.71 11.12
C ALA A 25 -10.41 4.09 10.27
N TYR A 26 -10.11 2.80 10.46
CA TYR A 26 -9.16 2.06 9.63
C TYR A 26 -9.62 1.92 8.19
N ALA A 27 -10.82 1.38 7.97
CA ALA A 27 -11.35 1.13 6.64
C ALA A 27 -11.47 2.43 5.82
N ARG A 28 -11.83 3.55 6.47
CA ARG A 28 -11.82 4.88 5.83
C ARG A 28 -10.42 5.34 5.40
N ARG A 29 -9.40 5.11 6.23
CA ARG A 29 -8.01 5.45 5.89
C ARG A 29 -7.49 4.57 4.75
N VAL A 30 -7.80 3.27 4.79
CA VAL A 30 -7.46 2.34 3.69
C VAL A 30 -8.15 2.76 2.40
N ALA A 31 -9.44 3.07 2.43
CA ALA A 31 -10.18 3.54 1.25
C ALA A 31 -9.61 4.85 0.68
N ALA A 32 -9.25 5.80 1.55
CA ALA A 32 -8.59 7.04 1.12
C ALA A 32 -7.23 6.78 0.46
N GLY A 33 -6.44 5.86 1.03
CA GLY A 33 -5.18 5.42 0.43
C GLY A 33 -5.38 4.79 -0.96
N LEU A 34 -6.36 3.88 -1.09
CA LEU A 34 -6.69 3.23 -2.36
C LEU A 34 -7.13 4.24 -3.43
N ALA A 35 -7.97 5.21 -3.07
CA ALA A 35 -8.40 6.26 -3.97
C ALA A 35 -7.22 7.14 -4.43
N LEU A 36 -6.30 7.47 -3.53
CA LEU A 36 -5.09 8.22 -3.87
C LEU A 36 -4.12 7.40 -4.73
N SER A 37 -4.01 6.10 -4.52
CA SER A 37 -3.24 5.22 -5.40
C SER A 37 -3.84 5.16 -6.81
N ALA A 38 -5.16 5.05 -6.93
CA ALA A 38 -5.84 5.09 -8.23
C ALA A 38 -5.64 6.44 -8.94
N LEU A 39 -5.66 7.56 -8.18
CA LEU A 39 -5.29 8.87 -8.71
C LEU A 39 -3.82 8.90 -9.17
N GLY A 40 -2.92 8.30 -8.39
CA GLY A 40 -1.52 8.12 -8.76
C GLY A 40 -1.35 7.38 -10.07
N ASP A 41 -2.03 6.24 -10.24
CA ASP A 41 -2.06 5.47 -11.49
C ASP A 41 -2.52 6.32 -12.66
N ALA A 42 -3.62 7.06 -12.50
CA ALA A 42 -4.14 7.95 -13.54
C ALA A 42 -3.16 9.05 -13.93
N LEU A 43 -2.45 9.64 -12.96
CA LEU A 43 -1.44 10.66 -13.21
C LEU A 43 -0.20 10.09 -13.90
N LEU A 44 0.21 8.85 -13.58
CA LEU A 44 1.38 8.21 -14.18
C LEU A 44 1.19 7.79 -15.64
N VAL A 45 -0.04 7.83 -16.19
CA VAL A 45 -0.30 7.63 -17.62
C VAL A 45 0.48 8.64 -18.47
N TRP A 46 0.67 9.86 -17.96
CA TRP A 46 1.32 10.94 -18.67
C TRP A 46 2.67 11.31 -18.05
N PRO A 47 3.78 11.27 -18.81
CA PRO A 47 5.12 11.54 -18.29
C PRO A 47 5.28 12.90 -17.59
N GLN A 48 4.58 13.94 -18.07
CA GLN A 48 4.63 15.28 -17.47
C GLN A 48 4.05 15.34 -16.05
N HIS A 49 3.20 14.40 -15.67
CA HIS A 49 2.58 14.31 -14.34
C HIS A 49 3.29 13.32 -13.42
N PHE A 50 4.45 12.78 -13.81
CA PHE A 50 5.19 11.77 -13.04
C PHE A 50 5.38 12.18 -11.57
N VAL A 51 5.80 13.43 -11.31
CA VAL A 51 6.02 13.93 -9.95
C VAL A 51 4.70 14.03 -9.18
N ALA A 52 3.63 14.47 -9.82
CA ALA A 52 2.30 14.54 -9.20
C ALA A 52 1.78 13.13 -8.85
N GLY A 53 1.98 12.15 -9.74
CA GLY A 53 1.66 10.75 -9.48
C GLY A 53 2.45 10.19 -8.28
N MET A 54 3.76 10.44 -8.23
CA MET A 54 4.60 10.05 -7.09
C MET A 54 4.14 10.69 -5.77
N LEU A 55 3.70 11.95 -5.79
CA LEU A 55 3.13 12.62 -4.62
C LEU A 55 1.78 12.04 -4.20
N ALA A 56 0.92 11.67 -5.15
CA ALA A 56 -0.35 10.99 -4.87
C ALA A 56 -0.10 9.62 -4.21
N PHE A 57 0.86 8.84 -4.72
CA PHE A 57 1.31 7.62 -4.06
C PHE A 57 1.89 7.88 -2.67
N ALA A 58 2.73 8.90 -2.50
CA ALA A 58 3.25 9.26 -1.17
C ALA A 58 2.09 9.57 -0.19
N ALA A 59 1.10 10.34 -0.62
CA ALA A 59 -0.10 10.60 0.19
C ALA A 59 -0.85 9.30 0.53
N ALA A 60 -1.02 8.38 -0.42
CA ALA A 60 -1.61 7.07 -0.17
C ALA A 60 -0.86 6.29 0.94
N HIS A 61 0.47 6.28 0.89
CA HIS A 61 1.30 5.64 1.92
C HIS A 61 1.12 6.28 3.30
N VAL A 62 0.92 7.59 3.40
CA VAL A 62 0.61 8.27 4.67
C VAL A 62 -0.73 7.76 5.23
N PHE A 63 -1.74 7.60 4.39
CA PHE A 63 -3.04 7.06 4.80
C PHE A 63 -2.94 5.60 5.25
N TYR A 64 -2.22 4.75 4.51
CA TYR A 64 -1.95 3.36 4.90
C TYR A 64 -1.17 3.29 6.21
N LEU A 65 -0.12 4.09 6.35
CA LEU A 65 0.66 4.20 7.58
C LEU A 65 -0.21 4.62 8.77
N ALA A 66 -1.14 5.57 8.56
CA ALA A 66 -2.10 6.01 9.56
C ALA A 66 -3.19 4.96 9.87
N ALA A 67 -3.54 4.10 8.91
CA ALA A 67 -4.39 2.94 9.14
C ALA A 67 -3.64 1.92 10.02
N PHE A 68 -2.37 1.68 9.74
CA PHE A 68 -1.58 0.65 10.42
C PHE A 68 -1.07 1.02 11.82
N ARG A 69 -1.75 1.93 12.52
CA ARG A 69 -1.43 2.39 13.88
C ARG A 69 -1.88 1.38 14.95
N GLY A 70 -1.21 0.23 15.02
CA GLY A 70 -1.26 -0.71 16.15
C GLY A 70 -0.37 -1.93 15.85
N GLY A 71 0.54 -2.28 16.76
CA GLY A 71 1.51 -3.38 16.61
C GLY A 71 2.88 -3.06 17.24
N ARG A 72 3.44 -3.98 18.06
CA ARG A 72 4.75 -3.87 18.73
C ARG A 72 5.85 -4.58 17.91
N ARG A 73 6.96 -3.86 17.62
CA ARG A 73 8.35 -4.23 17.19
C ARG A 73 8.48 -5.29 16.06
N ALA A 74 9.29 -5.11 15.01
CA ALA A 74 10.73 -4.90 15.05
C ALA A 74 11.27 -3.91 14.00
N LEU A 75 12.27 -3.15 14.46
CA LEU A 75 13.11 -2.18 13.75
C LEU A 75 14.14 -2.88 12.86
N TRP A 76 14.84 -2.11 12.02
CA TRP A 76 16.09 -2.45 11.30
C TRP A 76 16.00 -2.83 9.81
N LEU A 77 14.92 -3.43 9.31
CA LEU A 77 14.85 -3.76 7.87
C LEU A 77 14.67 -2.53 6.95
N GLY A 78 13.87 -1.55 7.38
CA GLY A 78 13.69 -0.30 6.63
C GLY A 78 14.97 0.56 6.55
N ALA A 79 15.75 0.58 7.64
CA ALA A 79 17.05 1.24 7.68
C ALA A 79 18.14 0.48 6.89
N ALA A 80 18.08 -0.85 6.85
CA ALA A 80 18.98 -1.68 6.05
C ALA A 80 18.75 -1.52 4.53
N LEU A 81 17.48 -1.39 4.10
CA LEU A 81 17.13 -1.08 2.71
C LEU A 81 17.58 0.34 2.30
N TYR A 82 17.55 1.29 3.24
CA TYR A 82 18.10 2.64 3.06
C TYR A 82 19.63 2.62 2.85
N TRP A 83 20.40 1.87 3.66
CA TRP A 83 21.87 1.82 3.57
C TRP A 83 22.38 1.24 2.24
N ARG A 84 21.69 0.26 1.66
CA ARG A 84 22.08 -0.35 0.37
C ARG A 84 21.88 0.59 -0.84
N ARG A 85 20.97 1.58 -0.74
CA ARG A 85 20.57 2.44 -1.87
C ARG A 85 21.50 3.65 -2.07
N GLY A 86 22.24 4.08 -1.05
CA GLY A 86 23.18 5.21 -1.11
C GLY A 86 24.38 5.04 -2.07
N ARG A 87 24.48 3.90 -2.78
CA ARG A 87 25.58 3.57 -3.70
C ARG A 87 25.11 3.04 -5.06
N LEU A 88 23.89 3.32 -5.50
CA LEU A 88 23.56 3.11 -6.90
C LEU A 88 24.12 4.30 -7.70
N PRO A 89 24.96 4.08 -8.73
CA PRO A 89 25.41 5.16 -9.59
C PRO A 89 24.17 5.69 -10.30
N ALA A 90 23.63 6.80 -9.81
CA ALA A 90 22.58 7.53 -10.50
C ALA A 90 23.14 7.83 -11.89
N ARG A 91 22.62 7.15 -12.93
CA ARG A 91 22.93 7.53 -14.31
C ARG A 91 22.68 9.04 -14.41
N ALA A 92 23.72 9.75 -14.81
CA ALA A 92 23.78 11.20 -14.81
C ALA A 92 22.54 11.76 -15.52
N GLY A 93 21.68 12.48 -14.80
CA GLY A 93 20.47 13.08 -15.39
C GLY A 93 19.32 13.33 -14.43
N ALA A 94 19.26 12.70 -13.26
CA ALA A 94 18.22 13.03 -12.28
C ALA A 94 18.44 14.45 -11.73
N ALA A 95 17.63 15.41 -12.19
CA ALA A 95 17.57 16.78 -11.68
C ALA A 95 17.61 16.77 -10.14
N GLY A 96 18.44 17.62 -9.52
CA GLY A 96 18.80 17.52 -8.09
C GLY A 96 17.63 17.36 -7.11
N ARG A 97 16.42 17.83 -7.46
CA ARG A 97 15.18 17.64 -6.70
C ARG A 97 14.75 16.17 -6.58
N LEU A 98 14.87 15.37 -7.65
CA LEU A 98 14.52 13.94 -7.64
C LEU A 98 15.48 13.13 -6.76
N ARG A 99 16.76 13.55 -6.65
CA ARG A 99 17.75 12.88 -5.79
C ARG A 99 17.37 12.89 -4.31
N ALA A 100 16.71 13.95 -3.83
CA ALA A 100 16.24 14.06 -2.44
C ALA A 100 14.84 13.44 -2.24
N LEU A 101 13.96 13.52 -3.24
CA LEU A 101 12.60 12.97 -3.15
C LEU A 101 12.59 11.44 -3.10
N VAL A 102 13.48 10.77 -3.84
CA VAL A 102 13.57 9.31 -3.88
C VAL A 102 13.85 8.67 -2.50
N PRO A 103 14.86 9.08 -1.73
CA PRO A 103 15.10 8.50 -0.41
C PRO A 103 13.98 8.83 0.58
N LEU A 104 13.41 10.03 0.52
CA LEU A 104 12.28 10.41 1.37
C LEU A 104 11.05 9.51 1.10
N TYR A 105 10.73 9.30 -0.18
CA TYR A 105 9.67 8.40 -0.59
C TYR A 105 9.95 6.96 -0.14
N ALA A 106 11.19 6.47 -0.32
CA ALA A 106 11.58 5.14 0.10
C ALA A 106 11.45 4.94 1.62
N LEU A 107 11.77 5.96 2.43
CA LEU A 107 11.59 5.91 3.89
C LEU A 107 10.10 5.84 4.27
N LEU A 108 9.25 6.60 3.60
CA LEU A 108 7.81 6.56 3.81
C LEU A 108 7.24 5.19 3.46
N LEU A 109 7.59 4.66 2.29
CA LEU A 109 7.18 3.33 1.83
C LEU A 109 7.67 2.23 2.79
N ALA A 110 8.95 2.28 3.20
CA ALA A 110 9.50 1.32 4.16
C ALA A 110 8.79 1.40 5.53
N SER A 111 8.41 2.61 5.96
CA SER A 111 7.64 2.81 7.20
C SER A 111 6.26 2.20 7.09
N MET A 112 5.56 2.43 5.97
CA MET A 112 4.25 1.81 5.70
C MET A 112 4.36 0.29 5.67
N ALA A 113 5.37 -0.27 4.97
CA ALA A 113 5.62 -1.70 4.88
C ALA A 113 5.88 -2.33 6.24
N TRP A 114 6.72 -1.70 7.06
CA TRP A 114 6.96 -2.15 8.44
C TRP A 114 5.66 -2.14 9.25
N ARG A 115 4.88 -1.07 9.20
CA ARG A 115 3.63 -0.99 9.96
C ARG A 115 2.59 -2.02 9.49
N GLY A 116 2.51 -2.29 8.19
CA GLY A 116 1.71 -3.38 7.64
C GLY A 116 2.18 -4.74 8.14
N ALA A 117 3.50 -5.01 8.08
CA ALA A 117 4.10 -6.24 8.58
C ALA A 117 3.82 -6.46 10.08
N ALA A 118 3.92 -5.40 10.89
CA ALA A 118 3.64 -5.44 12.33
C ALA A 118 2.16 -5.72 12.67
N ARG A 119 1.23 -5.51 11.73
CA ARG A 119 -0.17 -5.93 11.88
C ARG A 119 -0.41 -7.40 11.53
N GLY A 120 0.41 -7.97 10.66
CA GLY A 120 0.22 -9.34 10.17
C GLY A 120 -0.91 -9.48 9.14
N GLY A 121 -1.21 -10.73 8.79
CA GLY A 121 -2.33 -11.08 7.90
C GLY A 121 -2.27 -10.42 6.52
N ALA A 122 -3.44 -10.04 5.99
CA ALA A 122 -3.56 -9.43 4.67
C ALA A 122 -2.86 -8.06 4.58
N ALA A 123 -2.81 -7.30 5.69
CA ALA A 123 -2.09 -6.02 5.74
C ALA A 123 -0.59 -6.21 5.53
N ALA A 124 0.01 -7.23 6.16
CA ALA A 124 1.42 -7.55 5.99
C ALA A 124 1.74 -7.99 4.55
N ALA A 125 0.96 -8.95 4.01
CA ALA A 125 1.13 -9.41 2.64
C ALA A 125 1.01 -8.27 1.64
N GLY A 126 -0.03 -7.44 1.79
CA GLY A 126 -0.28 -6.30 0.90
C GLY A 126 0.82 -5.26 0.94
N ALA A 127 1.26 -4.87 2.14
CA ALA A 127 2.29 -3.84 2.30
C ALA A 127 3.69 -4.30 1.82
N LEU A 128 4.02 -5.59 1.99
CA LEU A 128 5.28 -6.16 1.48
C LEU A 128 5.28 -6.30 -0.05
N LEU A 129 4.16 -6.70 -0.64
CA LEU A 129 4.01 -6.76 -2.11
C LEU A 129 4.09 -5.37 -2.75
N PHE A 130 3.48 -4.36 -2.10
CA PHE A 130 3.62 -2.97 -2.54
C PHE A 130 5.09 -2.52 -2.49
N LEU A 131 5.78 -2.75 -1.37
CA LEU A 131 7.21 -2.44 -1.25
C LEU A 131 8.05 -3.14 -2.33
N LEU A 132 7.73 -4.40 -2.66
CA LEU A 132 8.41 -5.14 -3.72
C LEU A 132 8.16 -4.51 -5.09
N SER A 133 6.93 -4.11 -5.39
CA SER A 133 6.56 -3.44 -6.64
C SER A 133 7.39 -2.17 -6.87
N ASP A 134 7.41 -1.28 -5.87
CA ASP A 134 8.14 -0.02 -5.92
C ASP A 134 9.66 -0.22 -5.92
N ALA A 135 10.16 -1.28 -5.28
CA ALA A 135 11.56 -1.64 -5.33
C ALA A 135 11.99 -2.06 -6.75
N ILE A 136 11.15 -2.85 -7.44
CA ILE A 136 11.37 -3.24 -8.85
C ILE A 136 11.30 -2.00 -9.75
N LEU A 137 10.27 -1.17 -9.60
CA LEU A 137 10.10 0.07 -10.38
C LEU A 137 11.28 1.01 -10.18
N GLY A 138 11.68 1.25 -8.92
CA GLY A 138 12.82 2.08 -8.60
C GLY A 138 14.13 1.50 -9.12
N TYR A 139 14.33 0.19 -9.11
CA TYR A 139 15.52 -0.43 -9.69
C TYR A 139 15.53 -0.29 -11.23
N HIS A 140 14.37 -0.45 -11.87
CA HIS A 140 14.21 -0.26 -13.31
C HIS A 140 14.51 1.18 -13.76
N LEU A 141 14.03 2.17 -13.01
CA LEU A 141 14.18 3.60 -13.35
C LEU A 141 15.59 4.13 -13.06
N PHE A 142 16.24 3.69 -11.98
CA PHE A 142 17.50 4.30 -11.51
C PHE A 142 18.72 3.37 -11.53
N GLY A 143 18.52 2.07 -11.71
CA GLY A 143 19.59 1.06 -11.76
C GLY A 143 19.79 0.53 -13.17
N ALA A 144 19.24 -0.65 -13.43
CA ALA A 144 19.34 -1.33 -14.72
C ALA A 144 17.95 -1.66 -15.26
N ALA A 145 17.83 -1.75 -16.60
CA ALA A 145 16.61 -2.23 -17.22
C ALA A 145 16.31 -3.66 -16.72
N VAL A 146 15.05 -3.92 -16.36
CA VAL A 146 14.59 -5.22 -15.89
C VAL A 146 13.68 -5.78 -16.98
N ALA A 147 13.93 -7.01 -17.41
CA ALA A 147 13.08 -7.67 -18.39
C ALA A 147 11.65 -7.81 -17.82
N HIS A 148 10.64 -7.44 -18.60
CA HIS A 148 9.23 -7.47 -18.20
C HIS A 148 8.92 -6.70 -16.90
N ALA A 149 9.67 -5.63 -16.60
CA ALA A 149 9.50 -4.81 -15.40
C ALA A 149 8.04 -4.41 -15.17
N GLN A 150 7.35 -3.95 -16.21
CA GLN A 150 5.97 -3.50 -16.11
C GLN A 150 5.03 -4.59 -15.60
N VAL A 151 5.14 -5.82 -16.10
CA VAL A 151 4.30 -6.94 -15.66
C VAL A 151 4.59 -7.28 -14.19
N ALA A 152 5.87 -7.35 -13.82
CA ALA A 152 6.28 -7.64 -12.46
C ALA A 152 5.81 -6.57 -11.46
N VAL A 153 5.99 -5.29 -11.80
CA VAL A 153 5.54 -4.13 -11.01
C VAL A 153 4.03 -4.15 -10.87
N MET A 154 3.27 -4.21 -11.98
CA MET A 154 1.81 -4.16 -11.93
C MET A 154 1.20 -5.36 -11.18
N SER A 155 1.73 -6.56 -11.36
CA SER A 155 1.23 -7.75 -10.66
C SER A 155 1.43 -7.64 -9.15
N THR A 156 2.65 -7.30 -8.71
CA THR A 156 2.95 -7.12 -7.28
C THR A 156 2.21 -5.93 -6.68
N TYR A 157 2.02 -4.86 -7.45
CA TYR A 157 1.27 -3.67 -7.06
C TYR A 157 -0.20 -3.99 -6.78
N TYR A 158 -0.93 -4.56 -7.75
CA TYR A 158 -2.36 -4.82 -7.58
C TYR A 158 -2.65 -5.92 -6.55
N LEU A 159 -1.78 -6.93 -6.43
CA LEU A 159 -1.87 -7.90 -5.33
C LEU A 159 -1.59 -7.24 -3.97
N GLY A 160 -0.67 -6.27 -3.94
CA GLY A 160 -0.42 -5.42 -2.77
C GLY A 160 -1.66 -4.65 -2.34
N GLN A 161 -2.29 -3.94 -3.28
CA GLN A 161 -3.53 -3.20 -3.07
C GLN A 161 -4.67 -4.10 -2.61
N LEU A 162 -4.80 -5.29 -3.20
CA LEU A 162 -5.79 -6.28 -2.79
C LEU A 162 -5.58 -6.71 -1.33
N GLY A 163 -4.35 -7.04 -0.93
CA GLY A 163 -4.04 -7.40 0.45
C GLY A 163 -4.38 -6.28 1.44
N ILE A 164 -4.05 -5.04 1.09
CA ILE A 164 -4.38 -3.85 1.89
C ILE A 164 -5.91 -3.66 1.99
N ALA A 165 -6.64 -3.80 0.88
CA ALA A 165 -8.10 -3.71 0.85
C ALA A 165 -8.77 -4.81 1.69
N LEU A 166 -8.34 -6.06 1.54
CA LEU A 166 -8.85 -7.20 2.31
C LEU A 166 -8.62 -7.02 3.81
N SER A 167 -7.51 -6.39 4.21
CA SER A 167 -7.25 -6.10 5.63
C SER A 167 -8.31 -5.19 6.25
N ALA A 168 -8.92 -4.29 5.47
CA ALA A 168 -9.97 -3.40 5.94
C ALA A 168 -11.32 -4.12 6.12
N LEU A 169 -11.56 -5.21 5.38
CA LEU A 169 -12.74 -6.05 5.53
C LEU A 169 -12.64 -6.98 6.74
N GLN A 170 -11.42 -7.30 7.17
CA GLN A 170 -11.16 -8.13 8.35
C GLN A 170 -11.24 -7.35 9.67
N GLU A 171 -11.22 -6.01 9.61
CA GLU A 171 -11.29 -5.17 10.80
C GLU A 171 -12.72 -5.16 11.35
N ARG A 172 -12.90 -5.72 12.56
CA ARG A 172 -14.20 -5.72 13.24
C ARG A 172 -14.58 -4.27 13.61
N PRO A 173 -15.87 -3.87 13.49
CA PRO A 173 -16.33 -2.60 14.03
C PRO A 173 -15.95 -2.52 15.51
N GLY A 174 -15.34 -1.42 15.92
CA GLY A 174 -15.08 -1.17 17.35
C GLY A 174 -16.40 -1.14 18.14
N PRO A 175 -16.35 -1.37 19.46
CA PRO A 175 -17.52 -1.23 20.33
C PRO A 175 -18.13 0.17 20.27
#